data_AF-A0A956BKZ0-F1
#
_entry.id   AF-A0A956BKZ0-F1
#
_cell.length_a   1.000
_cell.length_b   1.000
_cell.length_c   1.000
_cell.angle_alpha   90.00
_cell.angle_beta   90.00
_cell.angle_gamma   90.00
#
_symmetry.space_group_name_H-M   'P 1'
#
loop_
_entity.id
_entity.type
_entity.pdbx_description
1 polymer ?
#
loop_
_entity_poly.entity_id
_entity_poly.type
_entity_poly.pdbx_seq_one_letter_code
_entity_poly.pdbx_strand_id
1 'polypeptide(L)'
;VGGTRRWPLTPAQVDANIALVRYLAARFPITHLVGHYETGEMRGGSLYRELDPDYRSQKVDPGPEFMARVREGVVDLGLKGPR
;
A
#
# COMPACT_ATOMS: atom_id res chain seq x y z
N VAL A 1 -10.11 -7.47 -10.43
CA VAL A 1 -9.00 -7.22 -9.48
C VAL A 1 -8.42 -8.54 -9.03
N GLY A 2 -7.08 -8.65 -8.91
CA GLY A 2 -6.38 -9.84 -8.40
C GLY A 2 -6.36 -9.85 -6.85
N GLY A 3 -5.79 -10.89 -6.24
CA GLY A 3 -5.74 -11.05 -4.78
C GLY A 3 -6.93 -11.81 -4.17
N THR A 4 -7.57 -12.67 -4.96
CA THR A 4 -8.60 -13.60 -4.47
C THR A 4 -8.06 -15.03 -4.45
N ARG A 5 -8.73 -15.98 -3.79
CA ARG A 5 -8.34 -17.41 -3.81
C ARG A 5 -8.21 -17.97 -5.23
N ARG A 6 -9.06 -17.51 -6.15
CA ARG A 6 -9.04 -17.94 -7.56
C ARG A 6 -7.92 -17.27 -8.37
N TRP A 7 -7.50 -16.08 -7.96
CA TRP A 7 -6.50 -15.26 -8.64
C TRP A 7 -5.50 -14.70 -7.62
N PRO A 8 -4.61 -15.55 -7.08
CA PRO A 8 -3.65 -15.13 -6.08
C PRO A 8 -2.66 -14.12 -6.67
N LEU A 9 -2.13 -13.25 -5.80
CA LEU A 9 -1.06 -12.35 -6.20
C LEU A 9 0.23 -13.13 -6.43
N THR A 10 1.00 -12.74 -7.45
CA THR A 10 2.18 -13.48 -7.89
C THR A 10 3.48 -12.84 -7.40
N PRO A 11 4.59 -13.59 -7.32
CA PRO A 11 5.91 -13.01 -7.09
C PRO A 11 6.27 -11.90 -8.08
N ALA A 12 5.96 -12.08 -9.37
CA ALA A 12 6.22 -11.05 -10.39
C ALA A 12 5.45 -9.74 -10.12
N GLN A 13 4.27 -9.80 -9.50
CA GLN A 13 3.54 -8.60 -9.08
C GLN A 13 4.22 -7.91 -7.90
N VAL A 14 4.85 -8.65 -6.97
CA VAL A 14 5.68 -8.08 -5.91
C VAL A 14 6.86 -7.33 -6.52
N ASP A 15 7.60 -7.97 -7.42
CA ASP A 15 8.76 -7.37 -8.08
C ASP A 15 8.38 -6.12 -8.88
N ALA A 16 7.27 -6.16 -9.61
CA ALA A 16 6.75 -5.01 -10.34
C ALA A 16 6.38 -3.84 -9.41
N ASN A 17 5.79 -4.12 -8.25
CA ASN A 17 5.45 -3.07 -7.27
C ASN A 17 6.70 -2.49 -6.60
N ILE A 18 7.71 -3.32 -6.28
CA ILE A 18 9.01 -2.84 -5.77
C ILE A 18 9.65 -1.88 -6.78
N ALA A 19 9.69 -2.26 -8.06
CA ALA A 19 10.24 -1.42 -9.12
C ALA A 19 9.46 -0.09 -9.26
N LEU A 20 8.13 -0.15 -9.20
CA LEU A 20 7.28 1.04 -9.27
C LEU A 20 7.51 1.97 -8.08
N VAL A 21 7.56 1.44 -6.86
CA VAL A 21 7.81 2.25 -5.65
C VAL A 21 9.17 2.93 -5.73
N ARG A 22 10.21 2.21 -6.15
CA ARG A 22 11.56 2.78 -6.34
C ARG A 22 11.56 3.90 -7.37
N TYR A 23 10.89 3.68 -8.51
CA TYR A 23 10.76 4.71 -9.55
C TYR A 23 10.06 5.97 -9.02
N LEU A 24 8.97 5.81 -8.26
CA LEU A 24 8.25 6.93 -7.68
C LEU A 24 9.05 7.65 -6.59
N ALA A 25 9.77 6.92 -5.74
CA ALA A 25 10.65 7.49 -4.72
C ALA A 25 11.83 8.28 -5.30
N ALA A 26 12.36 7.85 -6.45
CA ALA A 26 13.40 8.59 -7.16
C ALA A 26 12.87 9.90 -7.78
N ARG A 27 11.58 9.94 -8.13
CA ARG A 27 10.96 11.07 -8.85
C ARG A 27 10.25 12.07 -7.92
N PHE A 28 9.76 11.62 -6.78
CA PHE A 28 8.91 12.39 -5.90
C PHE A 28 9.30 12.17 -4.44
N PRO A 29 9.13 13.18 -3.57
CA PRO A 29 9.40 13.07 -2.14
C PRO A 29 8.28 12.30 -1.42
N ILE A 30 8.01 11.06 -1.85
CA ILE A 30 7.05 10.21 -1.16
C ILE A 30 7.61 9.79 0.20
N THR A 31 6.73 9.74 1.19
CA THR A 31 7.12 9.47 2.58
C THR A 31 6.42 8.24 3.14
N HIS A 32 5.39 7.74 2.46
CA HIS A 32 4.53 6.66 2.95
C HIS A 32 4.27 5.64 1.84
N LEU A 33 4.20 4.36 2.23
CA LEU A 33 3.76 3.25 1.39
C LEU A 33 2.63 2.51 2.11
N VAL A 34 1.41 2.71 1.64
CA VAL A 34 0.17 2.26 2.29
C VAL A 34 -0.58 1.31 1.36
N GLY A 35 -0.98 0.15 1.89
CA GLY A 35 -1.84 -0.81 1.19
C GLY A 35 -3.29 -0.33 1.18
N HIS A 36 -4.06 -0.75 0.18
CA HIS A 36 -5.45 -0.28 0.03
C HIS A 36 -6.34 -0.62 1.24
N TYR A 37 -6.15 -1.81 1.83
CA TYR A 37 -6.81 -2.22 3.09
C TYR A 37 -6.43 -1.37 4.32
N GLU A 38 -5.30 -0.67 4.29
CA GLU A 38 -4.78 0.12 5.43
C GLU A 38 -5.25 1.57 5.40
N THR A 39 -5.95 2.02 4.36
CA THR A 39 -6.40 3.41 4.21
C THR A 39 -7.22 3.92 5.40
N GLY A 40 -7.99 3.04 6.05
CA GLY A 40 -8.74 3.38 7.26
C GLY A 40 -7.86 3.70 8.47
N GLU A 41 -6.63 3.21 8.53
CA GLU A 41 -5.69 3.47 9.62
C GLU A 41 -5.08 4.88 9.55
N MET A 42 -5.15 5.52 8.38
CA MET A 42 -4.70 6.91 8.20
C MET A 42 -5.68 7.94 8.78
N ARG A 43 -6.89 7.52 9.19
CA ARG A 43 -7.95 8.40 9.70
C ARG A 43 -7.48 9.21 10.91
N GLY A 44 -7.85 10.48 10.94
CA GLY A 44 -7.44 11.42 11.98
C GLY A 44 -6.02 11.98 11.81
N GLY A 45 -5.23 11.46 10.85
CA GLY A 45 -3.94 12.01 10.47
C GLY A 45 -4.04 13.12 9.41
N SER A 46 -2.97 13.89 9.26
CA SER A 46 -2.87 14.99 8.28
C SER A 46 -2.93 14.53 6.81
N LEU A 47 -2.71 13.23 6.56
CA LEU A 47 -2.71 12.61 5.23
C LEU A 47 -4.07 12.02 4.83
N TYR A 48 -5.09 12.12 5.69
CA TYR A 48 -6.42 11.60 5.42
C TYR A 48 -7.46 12.73 5.48
N ARG A 49 -8.23 12.88 4.40
CA ARG A 49 -9.33 13.85 4.32
C ARG A 49 -10.65 13.10 4.17
N GLU A 50 -11.43 13.08 5.25
CA GLU A 50 -12.80 12.56 5.22
C GLU A 50 -13.72 13.58 4.57
N LEU A 51 -14.48 13.16 3.56
CA LEU A 51 -15.50 14.00 2.91
C LEU A 51 -16.92 13.51 3.22
N ASP A 52 -17.08 12.21 3.48
CA ASP A 52 -18.36 11.58 3.79
C ASP A 52 -18.16 10.55 4.91
N PRO A 53 -18.61 10.84 6.15
CA PRO A 53 -18.42 9.95 7.29
C PRO A 53 -19.20 8.63 7.19
N ASP A 54 -20.20 8.56 6.31
CA ASP A 54 -21.08 7.41 6.10
C ASP A 54 -20.57 6.52 4.96
N TYR A 55 -19.73 7.05 4.06
CA TYR A 55 -19.06 6.25 3.04
C TYR A 55 -17.89 5.45 3.62
N ARG A 56 -18.15 4.16 3.88
CA ARG A 56 -17.13 3.21 4.38
C ARG A 56 -17.00 2.02 3.44
N SER A 57 -15.80 1.82 2.90
CA SER A 57 -15.47 0.62 2.16
C SER A 57 -14.35 -0.15 2.87
N GLN A 58 -14.67 -1.35 3.35
CA GLN A 58 -13.64 -2.27 3.85
C GLN A 58 -12.98 -2.93 2.65
N LYS A 59 -11.66 -2.82 2.58
CA LYS A 59 -10.82 -3.42 1.54
C LYS A 59 -9.95 -4.48 2.19
N VAL A 60 -9.67 -5.53 1.44
CA VAL A 60 -8.81 -6.64 1.91
C VAL A 60 -7.57 -6.79 1.03
N ASP A 61 -7.57 -6.15 -0.14
CA ASP A 61 -6.48 -6.12 -1.09
C ASP A 61 -5.42 -5.04 -0.75
N PRO A 62 -4.16 -5.20 -1.17
CA PRO A 62 -3.57 -6.44 -1.71
C PRO A 62 -3.29 -7.49 -0.61
N GLY A 63 -3.58 -7.18 0.65
CA GLY A 63 -3.41 -8.05 1.80
C GLY A 63 -2.06 -7.86 2.51
N PRO A 64 -1.98 -8.28 3.78
CA PRO A 64 -0.82 -8.02 4.63
C PRO A 64 0.46 -8.71 4.16
N GLU A 65 0.36 -9.95 3.70
CA GLU A 65 1.52 -10.71 3.20
C GLU A 65 2.14 -10.05 1.96
N PHE A 66 1.31 -9.60 1.02
CA PHE A 66 1.79 -8.91 -0.18
C PHE A 66 2.48 -7.59 0.17
N MET A 67 1.86 -6.78 1.05
CA MET A 67 2.46 -5.53 1.50
C MET A 67 3.76 -5.74 2.27
N ALA A 68 3.87 -6.79 3.10
CA ALA A 68 5.09 -7.12 3.82
C ALA A 68 6.25 -7.40 2.84
N ARG A 69 6.00 -8.22 1.81
CA ARG A 69 7.01 -8.53 0.78
C ARG A 69 7.44 -7.31 -0.03
N VAL A 70 6.49 -6.45 -0.42
CA VAL A 70 6.82 -5.21 -1.12
C VAL A 70 7.67 -4.29 -0.23
N ARG A 71 7.29 -4.11 1.05
CA ARG A 71 8.02 -3.27 2.01
C ARG A 71 9.43 -3.77 2.29
N GLU A 72 9.61 -5.08 2.42
CA GLU A 72 10.94 -5.70 2.57
C GLU A 72 11.85 -5.33 1.40
N GLY A 73 11.33 -5.39 0.16
CA GLY A 73 12.08 -5.03 -1.05
C GLY A 73 12.41 -3.54 -1.23
N VAL A 74 11.89 -2.66 -0.37
CA VAL A 74 12.13 -1.20 -0.41
C VAL A 74 12.45 -0.60 0.97
N VAL A 75 12.86 -1.43 1.93
CA VAL A 75 13.11 -1.01 3.32
C VAL A 75 14.19 0.08 3.41
N ASP A 76 15.15 0.06 2.48
CA ASP A 76 16.21 1.06 2.33
C ASP A 76 15.70 2.47 2.02
N LEU A 77 14.49 2.60 1.48
CA LEU A 77 13.87 3.89 1.18
C LEU A 77 13.30 4.60 2.41
N GLY A 78 13.19 3.92 3.55
CA GLY A 78 12.69 4.52 4.79
C GLY A 78 11.23 5.02 4.73
N LEU A 79 10.42 4.43 3.84
CA LEU A 79 9.01 4.79 3.68
C LEU A 79 8.19 4.34 4.90
N LYS A 80 7.33 5.23 5.40
CA LYS A 80 6.46 4.97 6.55
C LYS A 80 5.24 4.14 6.16
N GLY A 81 4.74 3.37 7.13
CA GLY A 81 3.47 2.66 7.02
C GLY A 81 2.27 3.56 7.35
N PRO A 82 1.08 2.98 7.55
CA PRO A 82 -0.13 3.73 7.85
C PRO A 82 -0.24 4.30 9.28
N ARG A 83 0.80 4.13 10.12
CA ARG A 83 0.89 4.64 11.48
C ARG A 83 2.27 5.26 11.73
#